data_AF-D9PJD1-F1
#
_entry.id   AF-D9PJD1-F1
#
_cell.length_a   1.000
_cell.length_b   1.000
_cell.length_c   1.000
_cell.angle_alpha   90.00
_cell.angle_beta   90.00
_cell.angle_gamma   90.00
#
_symmetry.space_group_name_H-M   'P 1'
#
loop_
_entity.id
_entity.type
_entity.pdbx_description
1 polymer ?
#
loop_
_entity_poly.entity_id
_entity_poly.type
_entity_poly.pdbx_seq_one_letter_code
_entity_poly.pdbx_strand_id
1 'polypeptide(L)'
;MEMKKMHYSHAVGEFNYHIQITPAYRADVFRNERTKNLTKAYLVAKVEELKLSLVAIEFGPNHVHIFLANCKNYAPCKIVQFLKGFSSRMMRKNHWELFRCDLWGDKFWSEGYFARSIGETTSEAVEHYILESQSKHWS
;
A
#
# COMPACT_ATOMS: atom_id res chain seq x y z
N MET A 1 16.51 -0.90 -7.66
CA MET A 1 15.92 0.41 -7.32
C MET A 1 16.46 0.74 -5.95
N GLU A 2 17.35 1.72 -5.88
CA GLU A 2 18.01 2.13 -4.63
C GLU A 2 17.00 2.86 -3.75
N MET A 3 16.83 2.40 -2.51
CA MET A 3 15.83 2.95 -1.60
C MET A 3 16.48 4.04 -0.74
N LYS A 4 16.19 5.30 -1.05
CA LYS A 4 16.81 6.43 -0.34
C LYS A 4 16.05 6.82 0.92
N LYS A 5 16.81 7.22 1.95
CA LYS A 5 16.28 7.87 3.15
C LYS A 5 15.55 9.17 2.79
N MET A 6 14.40 9.37 3.40
CA MET A 6 13.60 10.59 3.23
C MET A 6 13.87 11.56 4.39
N HIS A 7 14.07 12.83 4.07
CA HIS A 7 14.24 13.91 5.05
C HIS A 7 12.95 14.71 5.19
N TYR A 8 12.53 14.91 6.44
CA TYR A 8 11.41 15.75 6.86
C TYR A 8 11.92 16.74 7.91
N SER A 9 11.17 17.80 8.20
CA SER A 9 11.57 18.85 9.14
C SER A 9 12.08 18.34 10.50
N HIS A 10 11.51 17.23 10.99
CA HIS A 10 11.87 16.63 12.28
C HIS A 10 11.98 15.09 12.21
N ALA A 11 12.25 14.51 11.03
CA ALA A 11 12.63 13.09 10.96
C ALA A 11 13.45 12.79 9.72
N VAL A 12 14.28 11.77 9.81
CA VAL A 12 14.99 11.17 8.69
C VAL A 12 14.79 9.67 8.76
N GLY A 13 14.42 9.03 7.65
CA GLY A 13 14.27 7.57 7.63
C GLY A 13 13.58 7.01 6.40
N GLU A 14 13.43 5.70 6.41
CA GLU A 14 12.75 4.91 5.37
C GLU A 14 11.41 4.42 5.90
N PHE A 15 10.33 4.87 5.25
CA PHE A 15 8.97 4.56 5.66
C PHE A 15 8.24 3.90 4.49
N ASN A 16 8.64 2.66 4.21
CA ASN A 16 8.17 1.93 3.04
C ASN A 16 7.46 0.65 3.43
N TYR A 17 6.35 0.36 2.76
CA TYR A 17 5.55 -0.83 2.99
C TYR A 17 5.27 -1.57 1.68
N HIS A 18 5.49 -2.89 1.71
CA HIS A 18 4.92 -3.83 0.74
C HIS A 18 3.61 -4.35 1.30
N ILE A 19 2.52 -4.07 0.60
CA ILE A 19 1.16 -4.47 0.97
C ILE A 19 0.63 -5.44 -0.07
N GLN A 20 -0.11 -6.45 0.37
CA GLN A 20 -0.94 -7.27 -0.51
C GLN A 20 -2.37 -7.34 0.04
N ILE A 21 -3.35 -7.12 -0.85
CA ILE A 21 -4.77 -7.27 -0.57
C ILE A 21 -5.42 -8.19 -1.61
N THR A 22 -6.48 -8.88 -1.19
CA THR A 22 -7.12 -9.95 -1.95
C THR A 22 -8.62 -9.67 -2.02
N PRO A 23 -9.28 -9.82 -3.19
CA PRO A 23 -10.73 -9.77 -3.30
C PRO A 23 -11.41 -10.74 -2.33
N ALA A 24 -12.67 -10.46 -2.00
CA ALA A 24 -13.46 -11.38 -1.18
C ALA A 24 -13.50 -12.76 -1.84
N TYR A 25 -13.54 -13.81 -1.02
CA TYR A 25 -13.57 -15.21 -1.46
C TYR A 25 -12.36 -15.64 -2.31
N ARG A 26 -11.32 -14.80 -2.41
CA ARG A 26 -10.15 -14.99 -3.29
C ARG A 26 -10.56 -15.19 -4.76
N ALA A 27 -11.66 -14.54 -5.17
CA ALA A 27 -12.15 -14.65 -6.54
C ALA A 27 -11.19 -14.02 -7.55
N ASP A 28 -11.12 -14.61 -8.74
CA ASP A 28 -10.23 -14.22 -9.85
C ASP A 28 -10.73 -12.99 -10.64
N VAL A 29 -11.32 -12.01 -9.96
CA VAL A 29 -11.99 -10.84 -10.56
C VAL A 29 -11.07 -9.96 -11.41
N PHE A 30 -9.75 -10.04 -11.21
CA PHE A 30 -8.78 -9.26 -11.97
C PHE A 30 -8.32 -9.93 -13.26
N ARG A 31 -8.83 -11.12 -13.58
CA ARG A 31 -8.76 -11.66 -14.96
C ARG A 31 -9.54 -10.79 -15.94
N ASN A 32 -10.58 -10.12 -15.47
CA ASN A 32 -11.26 -9.09 -16.23
C ASN A 32 -10.40 -7.81 -16.22
N GLU A 33 -9.81 -7.48 -17.37
CA GLU A 33 -8.94 -6.31 -17.52
C GLU A 33 -9.63 -5.00 -17.14
N ARG A 34 -10.94 -4.86 -17.40
CA ARG A 34 -11.68 -3.66 -17.03
C ARG A 34 -11.81 -3.53 -15.51
N THR A 35 -12.13 -4.62 -14.81
CA THR A 35 -12.17 -4.67 -13.34
C THR A 35 -10.79 -4.35 -12.75
N LYS A 36 -9.72 -4.93 -13.31
CA LYS A 36 -8.33 -4.68 -12.91
C LYS A 36 -7.97 -3.20 -13.05
N ASN A 37 -8.19 -2.61 -14.23
CA ASN A 37 -7.78 -1.24 -14.54
C ASN A 37 -8.56 -0.20 -13.73
N LEU A 38 -9.87 -0.39 -13.54
CA LEU A 38 -10.68 0.49 -12.69
C LEU A 38 -10.27 0.39 -11.22
N THR A 39 -10.02 -0.83 -10.72
CA THR A 39 -9.55 -1.03 -9.35
C THR A 39 -8.18 -0.36 -9.15
N LYS A 40 -7.26 -0.53 -10.10
CA LYS A 40 -5.95 0.16 -10.10
C LYS A 40 -6.12 1.67 -10.04
N ALA A 41 -6.99 2.26 -10.87
CA ALA A 41 -7.24 3.70 -10.87
C ALA A 41 -7.74 4.22 -9.51
N TYR A 42 -8.69 3.52 -8.86
CA TYR A 42 -9.16 3.94 -7.53
C TYR A 42 -8.11 3.77 -6.43
N LEU A 43 -7.27 2.74 -6.50
CA LEU A 43 -6.17 2.57 -5.56
C LEU A 43 -5.15 3.70 -5.73
N VAL A 44 -4.74 4.01 -6.96
CA VAL A 44 -3.82 5.11 -7.29
C VAL A 44 -4.37 6.45 -6.78
N ALA A 45 -5.62 6.77 -7.11
CA ALA A 45 -6.26 8.00 -6.66
C ALA A 45 -6.29 8.14 -5.13
N LYS A 46 -6.52 7.04 -4.39
CA LYS A 46 -6.47 7.08 -2.93
C LYS A 46 -5.05 7.26 -2.38
N VAL A 47 -4.05 6.63 -3.00
CA VAL A 47 -2.64 6.80 -2.63
C VAL A 47 -2.22 8.27 -2.81
N GLU A 48 -2.59 8.89 -3.92
CA GLU A 48 -2.34 10.30 -4.21
C GLU A 48 -3.05 11.24 -3.22
N GLU A 49 -4.33 10.97 -2.91
CA GLU A 49 -5.10 11.74 -1.91
C GLU A 49 -4.43 11.69 -0.52
N LEU A 50 -3.88 10.54 -0.14
CA LEU A 50 -3.14 10.36 1.12
C LEU A 50 -1.72 10.97 1.09
N LYS A 51 -1.29 11.51 -0.06
CA LYS A 51 0.05 12.06 -0.32
C LYS A 51 1.17 11.03 -0.10
N LEU A 52 0.87 9.77 -0.38
CA LEU A 52 1.83 8.67 -0.35
C LEU A 52 2.50 8.50 -1.72
N SER A 53 3.70 7.94 -1.76
CA SER A 53 4.42 7.69 -3.00
C SER A 53 4.15 6.27 -3.48
N LEU A 54 3.42 6.11 -4.60
CA LEU A 54 3.24 4.82 -5.24
C LEU A 54 4.50 4.44 -6.01
N VAL A 55 5.20 3.41 -5.54
CA VAL A 55 6.44 2.95 -6.19
C VAL A 55 6.15 1.87 -7.22
N ALA A 56 5.29 0.91 -6.88
CA ALA A 56 4.84 -0.13 -7.80
C ALA A 56 3.45 -0.65 -7.41
N ILE A 57 2.68 -1.08 -8.41
CA ILE A 57 1.41 -1.77 -8.21
C ILE A 57 1.22 -2.84 -9.28
N GLU A 58 1.14 -4.09 -8.85
CA GLU A 58 1.01 -5.26 -9.73
C GLU A 58 -0.12 -6.16 -9.28
N PHE A 59 -0.89 -6.63 -10.26
CA PHE A 59 -2.07 -7.47 -10.03
C PHE A 59 -1.80 -8.89 -10.48
N GLY A 60 -2.11 -9.85 -9.61
CA GLY A 60 -2.41 -11.22 -10.02
C GLY A 60 -3.90 -11.37 -10.31
N PRO A 61 -4.37 -12.58 -10.69
CA PRO A 61 -5.79 -12.84 -10.97
C PRO A 61 -6.73 -12.52 -9.80
N ASN A 62 -6.26 -12.74 -8.56
CA ASN A 62 -7.05 -12.64 -7.33
C ASN A 62 -6.34 -11.88 -6.21
N HIS A 63 -5.36 -11.03 -6.52
CA HIS A 63 -4.69 -10.21 -5.51
C HIS A 63 -3.97 -9.05 -6.17
N VAL A 64 -3.62 -8.05 -5.37
CA VAL A 64 -2.78 -6.94 -5.80
C VAL A 64 -1.67 -6.73 -4.78
N HIS A 65 -0.45 -6.54 -5.28
CA HIS A 65 0.71 -6.08 -4.53
C HIS A 65 0.88 -4.58 -4.76
N ILE A 66 1.11 -3.84 -3.67
CA ILE A 66 1.27 -2.39 -3.68
C ILE A 66 2.55 -2.09 -2.89
N PHE A 67 3.51 -1.43 -3.52
CA PHE A 67 4.69 -0.93 -2.86
C PHE A 67 4.60 0.58 -2.69
N LEU A 68 4.60 1.02 -1.43
CA LEU A 68 4.43 2.42 -1.06
C LEU A 68 5.65 2.92 -0.32
N ALA A 69 6.05 4.15 -0.64
CA ALA A 69 7.01 4.95 0.10
C ALA A 69 6.33 6.18 0.71
N ASN A 70 7.09 6.98 1.47
CA ASN A 70 6.58 8.18 2.15
C ASN A 70 5.46 7.89 3.17
N CYS A 71 5.48 6.71 3.81
CA CYS A 71 4.43 6.27 4.74
C CYS A 71 4.61 6.76 6.19
N LYS A 72 5.48 7.75 6.44
CA LYS A 72 5.90 8.17 7.79
C LYS A 72 4.72 8.40 8.76
N ASN A 73 3.64 8.99 8.27
CA ASN A 73 2.52 9.42 9.09
C ASN A 73 1.37 8.39 9.16
N TYR A 74 1.53 7.20 8.56
CA TYR A 74 0.47 6.21 8.49
C TYR A 74 0.96 4.83 8.89
N ALA A 75 0.29 4.25 9.90
CA ALA A 75 0.44 2.83 10.20
C ALA A 75 -0.08 1.98 9.01
N PRO A 76 0.50 0.79 8.74
CA PRO A 76 0.09 -0.08 7.63
C PRO A 76 -1.42 -0.39 7.65
N CYS A 77 -1.97 -0.66 8.82
CA CYS A 77 -3.39 -0.97 8.99
C CYS A 77 -4.30 0.19 8.55
N LYS A 78 -3.87 1.44 8.75
CA LYS A 78 -4.61 2.63 8.32
C LYS A 78 -4.56 2.84 6.82
N ILE A 79 -3.40 2.64 6.20
CA ILE A 79 -3.27 2.68 4.74
C ILE A 79 -4.20 1.64 4.12
N VAL A 80 -4.15 0.40 4.60
CA VAL A 80 -4.99 -0.70 4.11
C VAL A 80 -6.47 -0.40 4.30
N GLN A 81 -6.86 0.16 5.45
CA GLN A 81 -8.24 0.58 5.71
C GLN A 81 -8.73 1.59 4.64
N PHE A 82 -7.93 2.61 4.34
CA PHE A 82 -8.29 3.63 3.34
C PHE A 82 -8.35 3.05 1.92
N LEU A 83 -7.33 2.28 1.53
CA LEU A 83 -7.26 1.67 0.19
C LEU A 83 -8.43 0.73 -0.05
N LYS A 84 -8.67 -0.22 0.86
CA LYS A 84 -9.77 -1.19 0.72
C LYS A 84 -11.14 -0.52 0.80
N GLY A 85 -11.34 0.37 1.77
CA GLY A 85 -12.62 1.03 1.99
C GLY A 85 -13.07 1.87 0.80
N PHE A 86 -12.18 2.73 0.30
CA PHE A 86 -12.49 3.60 -0.82
C PHE A 86 -12.68 2.84 -2.12
N SER A 87 -11.73 1.99 -2.51
CA SER A 87 -11.82 1.23 -3.76
C SER A 87 -13.03 0.30 -3.78
N SER A 88 -13.34 -0.36 -2.66
CA SER A 88 -14.55 -1.19 -2.52
C SER A 88 -15.83 -0.38 -2.76
N ARG A 89 -15.96 0.78 -2.10
CA ARG A 89 -17.12 1.66 -2.26
C ARG A 89 -17.27 2.12 -3.70
N MET A 90 -16.19 2.57 -4.33
CA MET A 90 -16.22 3.10 -5.69
C MET A 90 -16.48 2.02 -6.75
N MET A 91 -15.86 0.84 -6.61
CA MET A 91 -16.10 -0.28 -7.51
C MET A 91 -17.54 -0.78 -7.40
N ARG A 92 -18.06 -1.00 -6.20
CA ARG A 92 -19.44 -1.49 -6.03
C ARG A 92 -20.49 -0.46 -6.44
N LYS A 93 -20.28 0.83 -6.13
CA LYS A 93 -21.26 1.86 -6.48
C LYS A 93 -21.38 2.04 -8.01
N ASN A 94 -20.25 2.01 -8.71
CA ASN A 94 -20.22 2.44 -10.12
C ASN A 94 -20.11 1.27 -11.11
N HIS A 95 -19.62 0.10 -10.67
CA HIS A 95 -19.18 -0.98 -11.57
C HIS A 95 -19.57 -2.38 -11.07
N TRP A 96 -20.59 -2.49 -10.21
CA TRP A 96 -21.04 -3.76 -9.63
C TRP A 96 -21.22 -4.89 -10.66
N GLU A 97 -21.81 -4.56 -11.81
CA GLU A 97 -22.08 -5.50 -12.90
C GLU A 97 -20.84 -6.26 -13.41
N LEU A 98 -19.63 -5.71 -13.23
CA LEU A 98 -18.40 -6.33 -13.74
C LEU A 98 -17.94 -7.56 -12.95
N PHE A 99 -18.40 -7.73 -11.72
CA PHE A 99 -17.90 -8.77 -10.80
C PHE A 99 -19.01 -9.36 -9.90
N ARG A 100 -20.28 -9.05 -10.16
CA ARG A 100 -21.43 -9.54 -9.37
C ARG A 100 -21.63 -11.06 -9.40
N CYS A 101 -21.07 -11.74 -10.40
CA CYS A 101 -21.10 -13.20 -10.48
C CYS A 101 -20.02 -13.87 -9.62
N ASP A 102 -18.91 -13.15 -9.40
CA ASP A 102 -17.74 -13.66 -8.66
C ASP A 102 -17.79 -13.30 -7.17
N LEU A 103 -18.35 -12.12 -6.86
CA LEU A 103 -18.45 -11.58 -5.51
C LEU A 103 -19.92 -11.42 -5.15
N TRP A 104 -20.33 -12.00 -4.03
CA TRP A 104 -21.68 -11.83 -3.46
C TRP A 104 -21.66 -11.04 -2.15
N GLY A 105 -22.81 -10.45 -1.82
CA GLY A 105 -22.98 -9.63 -0.62
C GLY A 105 -22.21 -8.31 -0.65
N ASP A 106 -21.95 -7.77 0.54
CA ASP A 106 -21.45 -6.39 0.71
C ASP A 106 -19.93 -6.30 0.88
N LYS A 107 -19.15 -7.19 0.26
CA LYS A 107 -17.67 -7.21 0.38
C LYS A 107 -16.99 -7.29 -0.99
N PHE A 108 -16.09 -6.34 -1.27
CA PHE A 108 -15.22 -6.41 -2.47
C PHE A 108 -13.86 -7.06 -2.13
N TRP A 109 -13.30 -6.71 -0.97
CA TRP A 109 -12.05 -7.27 -0.46
C TRP A 109 -12.32 -8.27 0.66
N SER A 110 -11.40 -9.23 0.84
CA SER A 110 -11.35 -10.05 2.06
C SER A 110 -11.04 -9.16 3.28
N GLU A 111 -11.22 -9.67 4.51
CA GLU A 111 -10.93 -8.89 5.72
C GLU A 111 -9.43 -8.75 5.98
N GLY A 112 -8.68 -9.82 5.74
CA GLY A 112 -7.23 -9.85 5.90
C GLY A 112 -6.45 -9.00 4.91
N TYR A 113 -5.15 -8.88 5.17
CA TYR A 113 -4.15 -8.27 4.31
C TYR A 113 -2.76 -8.74 4.75
N PHE A 114 -1.78 -8.59 3.88
CA PHE A 114 -0.37 -8.73 4.21
C PHE A 114 0.29 -7.35 4.16
N ALA A 115 1.21 -7.08 5.10
CA ALA A 115 2.04 -5.89 5.10
C ALA A 115 3.43 -6.23 5.64
N ARG A 116 4.47 -5.72 4.99
CA ARG A 116 5.87 -5.84 5.40
C ARG A 116 6.60 -4.52 5.23
N SER A 117 7.34 -4.08 6.24
CA SER A 117 8.26 -2.95 6.12
C SER A 117 9.45 -3.32 5.24
N ILE A 118 9.86 -2.42 4.36
CA ILE A 118 11.05 -2.60 3.51
C ILE A 118 12.02 -1.44 3.78
N GLY A 119 13.29 -1.75 4.01
CA GLY A 119 14.36 -0.77 4.07
C GLY A 119 15.70 -1.36 3.62
N GLU A 120 16.62 -0.49 3.22
CA GLU A 120 18.03 -0.85 3.00
C GLU A 120 18.74 -0.97 4.35
N THR A 121 18.76 -2.19 4.90
CA THR A 121 19.52 -2.49 6.11
C THR A 121 20.83 -3.13 5.71
N THR A 122 21.87 -2.33 5.47
CA THR A 122 23.24 -2.81 5.67
C THR A 122 23.61 -2.61 7.14
N SER A 123 24.44 -3.49 7.69
CA SER A 123 24.89 -3.38 9.09
C SER A 123 25.55 -2.03 9.36
N GLU A 124 26.28 -1.49 8.37
CA GLU A 124 26.93 -0.19 8.43
C GLU A 124 25.92 0.97 8.51
N ALA A 125 24.76 0.86 7.86
CA ALA A 125 23.72 1.90 7.88
C ALA A 125 23.05 2.04 9.26
N VAL A 126 22.98 0.93 10.02
CA VAL A 126 22.47 0.91 11.40
C VAL A 126 23.50 1.51 12.36
N GLU A 127 24.76 1.10 12.24
CA GLU A 127 25.86 1.56 13.09
C GLU A 127 26.09 3.07 12.92
N HIS A 128 26.09 3.57 11.68
CA HIS A 128 26.17 5.00 11.37
C HIS A 128 24.99 5.81 11.92
N TYR A 129 23.76 5.27 11.86
CA TYR A 129 22.58 5.96 12.41
C TYR A 129 22.66 6.10 13.94
N ILE A 130 23.12 5.07 14.64
CA ILE A 130 23.28 5.10 16.10
C ILE A 130 24.34 6.14 16.48
N LEU A 131 25.50 6.14 15.82
CA LEU A 131 26.60 7.07 16.08
C LEU A 131 26.22 8.53 15.79
N GLU A 132 25.58 8.80 14.65
CA GLU A 132 25.15 10.16 14.31
C GLU A 132 24.02 10.68 15.22
N SER A 133 23.05 9.83 15.59
CA SER A 133 21.95 10.28 16.46
C SER A 133 22.43 10.60 17.88
N GLN A 134 23.44 9.88 18.38
CA GLN A 134 24.06 10.13 19.68
C GLN A 134 24.84 11.44 19.69
N SER A 135 25.60 11.75 18.63
CA SER A 135 26.43 12.96 18.54
C SER A 135 25.65 14.29 18.64
N LYS A 136 24.34 14.29 18.40
CA LYS A 136 23.48 15.48 18.45
C LYS A 136 22.73 15.68 19.77
N HIS A 137 22.75 14.70 20.66
CA HIS A 137 21.94 14.72 21.89
C HIS A 137 22.74 15.05 23.17
N TRP A 138 24.05 15.16 23.08
CA TRP A 138 24.87 15.66 24.19
C TRP A 138 25.89 16.66 23.66
N SER A 139 25.70 17.92 24.05
CA SER A 139 26.68 19.01 24.01
C SER A 139 26.47 19.83 25.26
#